data_AF-A0A0S2I0D8-F1
#
_entry.id   AF-A0A0S2I0D8-F1
#
_cell.length_a   1.000
_cell.length_b   1.000
_cell.length_c   1.000
_cell.angle_alpha   90.00
_cell.angle_beta   90.00
_cell.angle_gamma   90.00
#
_symmetry.space_group_name_H-M   'P 1'
#
loop_
_entity.id
_entity.type
_entity.pdbx_description
1 polymer ?
#
loop_
_entity_poly.entity_id
_entity_poly.type
_entity_poly.pdbx_seq_one_letter_code
_entity_poly.pdbx_strand_id
1 'polypeptide(L)'
;MDKPTSEKKPEKNKDKEPAYMSYAKYSGIAFQTGIVIGLFTWGGYELDEWLETSPIFLAVGLFVGLILGVYYSIKDFIKKK
;
A
#
# COMPACT_ATOMS: atom_id res chain seq x y z
N MET A 1 -15.88 21.48 -55.46
CA MET A 1 -14.96 20.32 -55.52
C MET A 1 -14.02 20.46 -54.36
N ASP A 2 -14.58 20.10 -53.22
CA ASP A 2 -14.08 20.32 -51.89
C ASP A 2 -12.88 19.40 -51.63
N LYS A 3 -11.77 19.98 -51.19
CA LYS A 3 -10.58 19.24 -50.78
C LYS A 3 -10.92 18.34 -49.58
N PRO A 4 -10.52 17.06 -49.59
CA PRO A 4 -10.69 16.17 -48.45
C PRO A 4 -9.45 16.28 -47.55
N THR A 5 -9.53 16.81 -46.33
CA THR A 5 -8.46 16.56 -45.35
C THR A 5 -8.93 16.72 -43.91
N SER A 6 -8.58 15.69 -43.14
CA SER A 6 -8.33 15.67 -41.71
C SER A 6 -9.47 15.19 -40.82
N GLU A 7 -9.67 13.87 -40.88
CA GLU A 7 -10.07 13.07 -39.71
C GLU A 7 -9.26 13.50 -38.48
N LYS A 8 -9.94 14.06 -37.48
CA LYS A 8 -9.38 14.30 -36.14
C LYS A 8 -9.25 12.94 -35.45
N LYS A 9 -8.06 12.35 -35.51
CA LYS A 9 -7.65 11.21 -34.69
C LYS A 9 -7.81 11.58 -33.20
N PRO A 10 -8.34 10.70 -32.33
CA PRO A 10 -8.46 11.02 -30.91
C PRO A 10 -7.05 11.10 -30.34
N GLU A 11 -6.61 12.30 -29.95
CA GLU A 11 -5.45 12.45 -29.10
C GLU A 11 -5.74 11.72 -27.80
N LYS A 12 -5.12 10.55 -27.66
CA LYS A 12 -5.02 9.78 -26.44
C LYS A 12 -4.28 10.65 -25.43
N ASN A 13 -5.04 11.44 -24.70
CA ASN A 13 -4.61 12.19 -23.52
C ASN A 13 -4.14 11.16 -22.48
N LYS A 14 -2.87 10.79 -22.58
CA LYS A 14 -2.11 10.37 -21.41
C LYS A 14 -2.12 11.58 -20.46
N ASP A 15 -2.02 11.33 -19.17
CA ASP A 15 -1.82 12.39 -18.17
C ASP A 15 -3.11 12.99 -17.62
N LYS A 16 -3.82 12.17 -16.85
CA LYS A 16 -4.41 12.48 -15.54
C LYS A 16 -5.11 11.19 -15.10
N GLU A 17 -4.41 10.34 -14.33
CA GLU A 17 -5.17 9.36 -13.54
C GLU A 17 -6.19 10.19 -12.74
N PRO A 18 -7.49 9.93 -12.91
CA PRO A 18 -8.50 10.73 -12.25
C PRO A 18 -8.30 10.63 -10.74
N ALA A 19 -8.47 11.74 -10.01
CA ALA A 19 -8.18 11.79 -8.57
C ALA A 19 -8.85 10.65 -7.78
N TYR A 20 -10.03 10.18 -8.20
CA TYR A 20 -10.72 9.03 -7.61
C TYR A 20 -9.96 7.70 -7.71
N MET A 21 -9.17 7.49 -8.78
CA MET A 21 -8.31 6.31 -8.94
C MET A 21 -7.12 6.35 -8.01
N SER A 22 -6.65 7.55 -7.65
CA SER A 22 -5.62 7.71 -6.61
C SER A 22 -6.16 7.32 -5.24
N TYR A 23 -7.37 7.77 -4.86
CA TYR A 23 -8.00 7.35 -3.60
C TYR A 23 -8.21 5.83 -3.55
N ALA A 24 -8.69 5.21 -4.64
CA ALA A 24 -8.84 3.76 -4.72
C ALA A 24 -7.50 3.02 -4.56
N LYS A 25 -6.41 3.54 -5.15
CA LYS A 25 -5.04 3.00 -4.96
C LYS A 25 -4.58 3.11 -3.50
N TYR A 26 -4.81 4.25 -2.85
CA TYR A 26 -4.42 4.46 -1.45
C TYR A 26 -5.19 3.53 -0.51
N SER A 27 -6.47 3.27 -0.77
CA SER A 27 -7.25 2.29 0.00
C SER A 27 -6.63 0.88 -0.03
N GLY A 28 -6.15 0.42 -1.20
CA GLY A 28 -5.48 -0.87 -1.33
C GLY A 28 -4.16 -0.94 -0.54
N ILE A 29 -3.36 0.13 -0.57
CA ILE A 29 -2.10 0.23 0.18
C ILE A 29 -2.37 0.28 1.69
N ALA A 30 -3.36 1.06 2.12
CA ALA A 30 -3.75 1.15 3.53
C ALA A 30 -4.26 -0.20 4.04
N PHE A 31 -5.05 -0.93 3.25
CA PHE A 31 -5.53 -2.26 3.60
C PHE A 31 -4.38 -3.26 3.72
N GLN A 32 -3.46 -3.26 2.75
CA GLN A 32 -2.27 -4.11 2.79
C GLN A 32 -1.39 -3.82 4.02
N THR A 33 -1.18 -2.55 4.34
CA THR A 33 -0.38 -2.13 5.51
C THR A 33 -1.09 -2.48 6.82
N GLY A 34 -2.42 -2.30 6.88
CA GLY A 34 -3.26 -2.68 8.01
C GLY A 34 -3.22 -4.19 8.28
N ILE A 35 -3.25 -5.02 7.24
CA ILE A 35 -3.11 -6.48 7.39
C ILE A 35 -1.75 -6.84 8.02
N VAL A 36 -0.66 -6.26 7.51
CA VAL A 36 0.69 -6.54 8.03
C VAL A 36 0.79 -6.13 9.50
N ILE A 37 0.36 -4.91 9.85
CA ILE A 37 0.38 -4.43 11.24
C ILE A 37 -0.49 -5.31 12.13
N GLY A 38 -1.70 -5.66 11.68
CA GLY A 38 -2.63 -6.52 12.40
C GLY A 38 -2.04 -7.90 12.68
N LEU A 39 -1.40 -8.53 11.69
CA LEU A 39 -0.74 -9.83 11.86
C LEU A 39 0.42 -9.78 12.84
N PHE A 40 1.27 -8.75 12.78
CA PHE A 40 2.37 -8.60 13.72
C PHE A 40 1.91 -8.27 15.14
N THR A 41 0.84 -7.49 15.28
CA THR A 41 0.27 -7.12 16.58
C THR A 41 -0.43 -8.31 17.23
N TRP A 42 -1.29 -9.01 16.47
CA TRP A 42 -1.95 -10.22 16.94
C TRP A 42 -0.93 -11.31 17.26
N GLY A 43 0.02 -11.55 16.35
CA GLY A 43 1.06 -12.56 16.55
C GLY A 43 1.94 -12.28 17.76
N GLY A 44 2.29 -11.01 18.00
CA GLY A 44 3.03 -10.62 19.21
C GLY A 44 2.22 -10.77 20.49
N TYR A 45 0.93 -10.41 20.46
CA TYR A 45 0.02 -10.52 21.60
C TYR A 45 -0.25 -11.99 21.99
N GLU A 46 -0.62 -12.83 21.02
CA GLU A 46 -0.88 -14.25 21.25
C GLU A 46 0.39 -14.96 21.76
N LEU A 47 1.56 -14.59 21.25
CA LEU A 47 2.83 -15.18 21.65
C LEU A 47 3.25 -14.76 23.06
N ASP A 48 2.98 -13.51 23.46
CA ASP A 48 3.15 -13.05 24.85
C ASP A 48 2.22 -13.81 25.80
N GLU A 49 0.96 -14.04 25.41
CA GLU A 49 -0.03 -14.77 26.20
C GLU A 49 0.33 -16.27 26.31
N TRP A 50 0.86 -16.87 25.25
CA TRP A 50 1.28 -18.28 25.24
C TRP A 50 2.55 -18.55 26.05
N LEU A 51 3.44 -17.56 26.16
CA LEU A 51 4.70 -17.67 26.89
C LEU A 51 4.61 -17.16 28.34
N GLU A 52 3.44 -16.66 28.78
CA GLU A 52 3.22 -15.97 30.08
C GLU A 52 4.28 -14.90 30.37
N THR A 53 4.94 -14.39 29.33
CA THR A 53 5.98 -13.38 29.45
C THR A 53 5.34 -12.00 29.55
N SER A 54 6.03 -11.08 30.23
CA SER A 54 5.72 -9.64 30.12
C SER A 54 5.65 -9.24 28.64
N PRO A 55 4.91 -8.17 28.27
CA PRO A 55 4.52 -7.84 26.89
C PRO A 55 5.68 -7.42 25.97
N ILE A 56 6.66 -8.31 25.84
CA ILE A 56 7.97 -8.12 25.23
C ILE A 56 7.88 -8.55 23.77
N PHE A 57 7.17 -9.63 23.44
CA PHE A 57 6.92 -10.02 22.06
C PHE A 57 5.95 -9.07 21.36
N LEU A 58 5.01 -8.45 22.08
CA LEU A 58 4.18 -7.38 21.60
C LEU A 58 5.02 -6.12 21.35
N ALA A 59 5.89 -5.73 22.28
CA ALA A 59 6.80 -4.60 22.08
C ALA A 59 7.73 -4.83 20.87
N VAL A 60 8.37 -5.99 20.79
CA VAL A 60 9.23 -6.38 19.65
C VAL A 60 8.40 -6.48 18.36
N GLY A 61 7.21 -7.07 18.42
CA GLY A 61 6.27 -7.19 17.30
C GLY A 61 5.82 -5.83 16.76
N LEU A 62 5.61 -4.84 17.64
CA LEU A 62 5.35 -3.46 17.25
C LEU A 62 6.55 -2.82 16.56
N PHE A 63 7.76 -2.97 17.10
CA PHE A 63 8.98 -2.44 16.47
C PHE A 63 9.24 -3.10 15.11
N VAL A 64 9.12 -4.43 15.03
CA VAL A 64 9.30 -5.21 13.81
C VAL A 64 8.21 -4.86 12.78
N GLY A 65 6.95 -4.77 13.21
CA GLY A 65 5.82 -4.37 12.37
C GLY A 65 5.98 -2.94 11.83
N LEU A 66 6.50 -2.01 12.64
CA LEU A 66 6.80 -0.65 12.22
C LEU A 66 7.93 -0.62 11.18
N ILE A 67 9.04 -1.31 11.43
CA ILE A 67 10.18 -1.39 10.50
C ILE A 67 9.74 -2.04 9.18
N LEU A 68 9.02 -3.16 9.24
CA LEU A 68 8.53 -3.86 8.05
C LEU A 68 7.48 -3.04 7.31
N GLY A 69 6.53 -2.41 8.00
CA GLY A 69 5.51 -1.57 7.37
C GLY A 69 6.11 -0.38 6.61
N VAL A 70 7.11 0.28 7.21
CA VAL A 70 7.86 1.36 6.57
C VAL A 70 8.70 0.83 5.41
N TYR A 71 9.44 -0.27 5.61
CA TYR A 71 10.26 -0.87 4.56
C TYR A 71 9.42 -1.33 3.36
N TYR A 72 8.30 -2.00 3.59
CA TYR A 72 7.37 -2.42 2.54
C TYR A 72 6.73 -1.23 1.86
N SER A 73 6.32 -0.19 2.61
CA SER A 73 5.78 1.03 1.99
C SER A 73 6.82 1.67 1.08
N ILE A 74 8.04 1.90 1.55
CA ILE A 74 9.09 2.51 0.74
C ILE A 74 9.44 1.63 -0.46
N LYS A 75 9.58 0.32 -0.25
CA LYS A 75 9.89 -0.64 -1.31
C LYS A 75 8.78 -0.73 -2.35
N ASP A 76 7.51 -0.75 -1.94
CA ASP A 76 6.36 -0.78 -2.86
C ASP A 76 6.29 0.50 -3.69
N PHE A 77 6.55 1.66 -3.06
CA PHE A 77 6.65 2.93 -3.77
C PHE A 77 7.82 2.97 -4.76
N ILE A 78 8.99 2.40 -4.43
CA ILE A 78 10.17 2.36 -5.31
C ILE A 78 10.01 1.33 -6.43
N LYS A 79 9.34 0.20 -6.17
CA LYS A 79 9.20 -0.90 -7.14
C LYS A 79 8.10 -0.65 -8.18
N LYS A 80 7.29 0.40 -8.01
CA LYS A 80 6.21 0.80 -8.92
C LYS A 80 6.67 1.74 -10.05
N LYS A 81 7.83 1.46 -10.65
CA LYS A 81 8.29 2.11 -11.88
C LYS A 81 8.34 1.11 -13.03
#